data_AF-A0A7C6UY67-F1
#
_entry.id   AF-A0A7C6UY67-F1
#
_cell.length_a   1.000
_cell.length_b   1.000
_cell.length_c   1.000
_cell.angle_alpha   90.00
_cell.angle_beta   90.00
_cell.angle_gamma   90.00
#
_symmetry.space_group_name_H-M   'P 1'
#
loop_
_entity.id
_entity.type
_entity.pdbx_description
1 polymer ?
#
loop_
_entity_poly.entity_id
_entity_poly.type
_entity_poly.pdbx_seq_one_letter_code
_entity_poly.pdbx_strand_id
1 'polypeptide(L)'
;MNQTTGTKSFMFFVTAVLGYLYNSINELVVILILFMIMDYILGIIEVFKTKKQFDKEVALWGIIKKVLYGFVLAIAFLVDFIIIFLTTKIGMKLPVSSMFGIAAIAYLLGTEGFSIVKHFLIIGVPAPNFLLKFFGLLKDESGKIIPFSKEEREETEDEEEFF
;
A
#
# COMPACT_ATOMS: atom_id res chain seq x y z
N MET A 1 -26.38 -38.24 -15.50
CA MET A 1 -25.38 -37.14 -15.63
C MET A 1 -25.88 -35.98 -14.79
N ASN A 2 -25.04 -35.23 -14.05
CA ASN A 2 -25.21 -33.76 -13.82
C ASN A 2 -24.49 -33.19 -12.59
N GLN A 3 -24.15 -33.94 -11.53
CA GLN A 3 -23.39 -33.35 -10.41
C GLN A 3 -21.87 -33.32 -10.67
N THR A 4 -21.31 -34.37 -11.28
CA THR A 4 -19.86 -34.47 -11.49
C THR A 4 -19.31 -33.49 -12.54
N THR A 5 -20.11 -33.03 -13.50
CA THR A 5 -19.68 -32.07 -14.53
C THR A 5 -19.60 -30.63 -14.00
N GLY A 6 -20.56 -30.22 -13.16
CA GLY A 6 -20.58 -28.90 -12.53
C GLY A 6 -19.41 -28.71 -11.58
N THR A 7 -19.17 -29.68 -10.69
CA THR A 7 -18.04 -29.64 -9.74
C THR A 7 -16.69 -29.64 -10.46
N LYS A 8 -16.53 -30.39 -11.55
CA LYS A 8 -15.31 -30.39 -12.37
C LYS A 8 -15.06 -29.04 -13.06
N SER A 9 -16.12 -28.41 -13.58
CA SER A 9 -16.02 -27.10 -14.25
C SER A 9 -15.65 -25.99 -13.26
N PHE A 10 -16.23 -26.03 -12.06
CA PHE A 10 -15.88 -25.11 -10.98
C PHE A 10 -14.42 -25.29 -10.52
N MET A 11 -13.98 -26.53 -10.29
CA MET A 11 -12.59 -26.79 -9.94
C MET A 11 -11.62 -26.29 -11.01
N PHE A 12 -11.91 -26.52 -12.29
CA PHE A 12 -11.08 -26.00 -13.38
C PHE A 12 -11.00 -24.47 -13.38
N PHE A 13 -12.12 -23.78 -13.14
CA PHE A 13 -12.15 -22.33 -13.03
C PHE A 13 -11.29 -21.83 -11.85
N VAL A 14 -11.44 -22.44 -10.67
CA VAL A 14 -10.62 -22.07 -9.49
C VAL A 14 -9.14 -22.31 -9.75
N THR A 15 -8.78 -23.46 -10.34
CA THR A 15 -7.39 -23.74 -10.72
C THR A 15 -6.85 -22.73 -11.74
N ALA A 16 -7.66 -22.32 -12.71
CA ALA A 16 -7.26 -21.31 -13.69
C ALA A 16 -7.01 -19.93 -13.03
N VAL A 17 -7.89 -19.50 -12.12
CA VAL A 17 -7.73 -18.25 -11.37
C VAL A 17 -6.46 -18.30 -10.51
N LEU A 18 -6.27 -19.36 -9.74
CA LEU A 18 -5.09 -19.51 -8.89
C LEU A 18 -3.79 -19.60 -9.71
N GLY A 19 -3.81 -20.32 -10.83
CA GLY A 19 -2.68 -20.40 -11.75
C GLY A 19 -2.34 -19.04 -12.37
N TYR A 20 -3.34 -18.24 -12.72
CA TYR A 20 -3.13 -16.88 -13.21
C TYR A 20 -2.54 -15.97 -12.13
N LEU A 21 -3.09 -16.00 -10.91
CA LEU A 21 -2.55 -15.21 -9.79
C LEU A 21 -1.10 -15.59 -9.49
N TYR A 22 -0.77 -16.90 -9.49
CA TYR A 22 0.60 -17.36 -9.30
C TYR A 22 1.54 -16.84 -10.40
N ASN A 23 1.12 -16.92 -11.67
CA ASN A 23 1.90 -16.42 -12.79
C ASN A 23 1.99 -14.87 -12.82
N SER A 24 1.11 -14.18 -12.11
CA SER A 24 1.11 -12.71 -12.01
C SER A 24 2.08 -12.19 -10.95
N ILE A 25 2.69 -13.08 -10.15
CA ILE A 25 3.79 -12.73 -9.24
C ILE A 25 5.04 -12.48 -10.07
N ASN A 26 5.24 -11.22 -10.45
CA ASN A 26 6.40 -10.75 -11.18
C ASN A 26 7.39 -10.01 -10.26
N GLU A 27 8.48 -9.49 -10.83
CA GLU A 27 9.51 -8.74 -10.10
C GLU A 27 8.90 -7.52 -9.38
N LEU A 28 7.88 -6.88 -9.95
CA LEU A 28 7.23 -5.71 -9.36
C LEU A 28 6.47 -6.07 -8.07
N VAL A 29 5.79 -7.22 -8.03
CA VAL A 29 5.14 -7.72 -6.81
C VAL A 29 6.18 -7.99 -5.72
N VAL A 30 7.33 -8.56 -6.09
CA VAL A 30 8.43 -8.80 -5.14
C VAL A 30 8.97 -7.48 -4.57
N ILE A 31 9.19 -6.47 -5.42
CA ILE A 31 9.63 -5.14 -4.99
C ILE A 31 8.59 -4.51 -4.04
N LEU A 32 7.30 -4.64 -4.33
CA LEU A 32 6.23 -4.14 -3.46
C LEU A 32 6.29 -4.80 -2.07
N ILE A 33 6.44 -6.12 -1.99
CA ILE A 33 6.59 -6.84 -0.72
C ILE A 33 7.82 -6.34 0.05
N LEU A 34 8.94 -6.11 -0.64
CA LEU A 34 10.15 -5.55 -0.03
C LEU A 34 9.89 -4.16 0.56
N PHE A 35 9.18 -3.29 -0.16
CA PHE A 35 8.79 -1.97 0.33
C PHE A 35 7.93 -2.06 1.60
N MET A 36 6.94 -2.95 1.61
CA MET A 36 6.08 -3.16 2.78
C MET A 36 6.86 -3.65 4.01
N ILE A 37 7.84 -4.54 3.81
CA ILE A 37 8.73 -5.04 4.87
C ILE A 37 9.62 -3.90 5.39
N MET A 38 10.26 -3.14 4.49
CA MET A 38 11.09 -2.00 4.85
C MET A 38 10.30 -0.96 5.65
N ASP A 39 9.08 -0.64 5.20
CA ASP A 39 8.22 0.31 5.88
C ASP A 39 7.84 -0.17 7.28
N TYR A 40 7.59 -1.47 7.47
CA TYR A 40 7.29 -2.03 8.79
C TYR A 40 8.48 -1.92 9.74
N ILE A 41 9.69 -2.26 9.25
CA ILE A 41 10.92 -2.13 10.03
C ILE A 41 11.15 -0.66 10.42
N LEU A 42 11.00 0.27 9.48
CA LEU A 42 11.16 1.70 9.73
C LEU A 42 10.14 2.24 10.74
N GLY A 43 8.88 1.80 10.66
CA GLY A 43 7.85 2.18 11.64
C GLY A 43 8.19 1.72 13.06
N ILE A 44 8.79 0.53 13.21
CA ILE A 44 9.29 0.06 14.51
C ILE A 44 10.45 0.95 15.00
N ILE A 45 11.41 1.26 14.13
CA ILE A 45 12.57 2.10 14.46
C ILE A 45 12.11 3.50 14.89
N GLU A 46 11.11 4.07 14.21
CA GLU A 46 10.52 5.36 14.58
C GLU A 46 10.00 5.35 16.03
N VAL A 47 9.24 4.32 16.41
CA VAL A 47 8.68 4.23 17.77
C VAL A 47 9.79 4.18 18.82
N PHE A 48 10.84 3.38 18.57
CA PHE A 48 12.01 3.32 19.45
C PHE A 48 12.73 4.67 19.56
N LYS A 49 12.92 5.38 18.44
CA LYS A 49 13.64 6.66 18.40
C LYS A 49 12.86 7.79 19.06
N THR A 50 11.55 7.83 18.84
CA THR A 50 10.68 8.89 19.34
C THR A 50 10.32 8.68 20.82
N LYS A 51 10.58 7.49 21.38
CA LYS A 51 10.11 7.04 22.71
C LYS A 51 8.60 7.21 22.88
N LYS A 52 7.87 7.16 21.76
CA LYS A 52 6.42 7.30 21.76
C LYS A 52 5.84 6.07 22.45
N GLN A 53 4.78 6.23 23.24
CA GLN A 53 4.08 5.07 23.79
C GLN A 53 3.61 4.20 22.63
N PHE A 54 3.93 2.91 22.71
CA PHE A 54 3.54 1.95 21.68
C PHE A 54 2.03 1.73 21.79
N ASP A 55 1.28 2.45 20.98
CA ASP A 55 -0.15 2.23 20.84
C ASP A 55 -0.38 1.02 19.94
N LYS A 56 -0.84 -0.06 20.55
CA LYS A 56 -1.11 -1.34 19.87
C LYS A 56 -2.21 -1.19 18.84
N GLU A 57 -3.21 -0.34 19.07
CA GLU A 57 -4.33 -0.16 18.14
C GLU A 57 -3.86 0.52 16.87
N VAL A 58 -3.02 1.56 17.01
CA VAL A 58 -2.40 2.24 15.86
C VAL A 58 -1.47 1.30 15.10
N ALA A 59 -0.66 0.50 15.81
CA ALA A 59 0.24 -0.48 15.19
C ALA A 59 -0.52 -1.60 14.45
N LEU A 60 -1.59 -2.14 15.05
CA LEU A 60 -2.45 -3.14 14.43
C LEU A 60 -3.16 -2.59 13.19
N TRP A 61 -3.66 -1.36 13.26
CA TRP A 61 -4.31 -0.71 12.12
C TRP A 61 -3.36 -0.52 10.95
N GLY A 62 -2.09 -0.22 11.21
CA GLY A 62 -1.05 -0.18 10.18
C GLY A 62 -0.86 -1.52 9.46
N ILE A 63 -0.83 -2.63 10.20
CA ILE A 63 -0.72 -3.98 9.62
C ILE A 63 -1.96 -4.33 8.81
N ILE A 64 -3.17 -4.01 9.32
CA ILE A 64 -4.42 -4.27 8.60
C ILE A 64 -4.43 -3.55 7.24
N LYS A 65 -3.99 -2.30 7.18
CA LYS A 65 -3.88 -1.56 5.90
C LYS A 65 -2.98 -2.26 4.90
N LYS A 66 -1.83 -2.77 5.35
CA LYS A 66 -0.90 -3.52 4.51
C LYS A 66 -1.50 -4.83 3.99
N VAL A 67 -2.27 -5.53 4.82
CA VAL A 67 -3.02 -6.72 4.37
C VAL A 67 -4.05 -6.33 3.30
N LEU A 68 -4.77 -5.22 3.49
CA LEU A 68 -5.73 -4.71 2.50
C LEU A 68 -5.08 -4.35 1.15
N TYR A 69 -3.81 -3.93 1.12
CA TYR A 69 -3.08 -3.73 -0.14
C TYR A 69 -2.95 -5.02 -0.94
N GLY A 70 -2.75 -6.17 -0.28
CA GLY A 70 -2.78 -7.48 -0.93
C GLY A 70 -4.13 -7.79 -1.58
N PHE A 71 -5.25 -7.40 -0.94
CA PHE A 71 -6.59 -7.56 -1.52
C PHE A 71 -6.82 -6.65 -2.73
N VAL A 72 -6.39 -5.38 -2.65
CA VAL A 72 -6.46 -4.45 -3.80
C VAL A 72 -5.68 -5.02 -4.99
N LEU A 73 -4.47 -5.52 -4.74
CA LEU A 73 -3.63 -6.14 -5.77
C LEU A 73 -4.27 -7.40 -6.35
N ALA A 74 -4.84 -8.28 -5.52
CA ALA A 74 -5.53 -9.48 -5.97
C ALA A 74 -6.74 -9.14 -6.84
N ILE A 75 -7.55 -8.15 -6.44
CA ILE A 75 -8.70 -7.68 -7.22
C ILE A 75 -8.23 -7.13 -8.58
N ALA A 76 -7.15 -6.36 -8.62
CA ALA A 76 -6.60 -5.84 -9.87
C ALA A 76 -6.20 -6.96 -10.84
N PHE A 77 -5.51 -7.99 -10.36
CA PHE A 77 -5.19 -9.16 -11.19
C PHE A 77 -6.42 -9.98 -11.58
N LEU A 78 -7.45 -10.07 -10.73
CA LEU A 78 -8.71 -10.72 -11.10
C LEU A 78 -9.42 -9.97 -12.24
N VAL A 79 -9.36 -8.63 -12.25
CA VAL A 79 -9.88 -7.83 -13.36
C VAL A 79 -9.10 -8.12 -14.65
N ASP A 80 -7.76 -8.16 -14.58
CA ASP A 80 -6.94 -8.55 -15.74
C ASP A 80 -7.28 -9.97 -16.24
N PHE A 81 -7.49 -10.93 -15.33
CA PHE A 81 -7.89 -12.29 -15.68
C PHE A 81 -9.23 -12.33 -16.43
N ILE A 82 -10.23 -11.56 -15.96
CA ILE A 82 -11.53 -11.48 -16.63
C ILE A 82 -11.37 -10.92 -18.05
N ILE A 83 -10.57 -9.87 -18.22
CA ILE A 83 -10.33 -9.26 -19.53
C ILE A 83 -9.65 -10.26 -20.47
N ILE A 84 -8.63 -10.96 -20.02
CA ILE A 84 -7.92 -11.98 -20.83
C ILE A 84 -8.84 -13.13 -21.18
N PHE A 85 -9.63 -13.62 -20.23
CA PHE A 85 -10.58 -14.70 -20.44
C PHE A 85 -11.63 -14.35 -21.52
N LEU A 86 -12.19 -13.15 -21.46
CA LEU A 86 -13.16 -12.66 -22.45
C LEU A 86 -12.51 -12.45 -23.83
N THR A 87 -11.32 -11.84 -23.85
CA THR A 87 -10.60 -11.52 -25.10
C THR A 87 -10.17 -12.80 -25.83
N THR A 88 -9.69 -13.79 -25.10
CA THR A 88 -9.30 -15.10 -25.66
C THR A 88 -10.50 -15.82 -26.28
N LYS A 89 -11.70 -15.69 -25.69
CA LYS A 89 -12.93 -16.28 -26.24
C LYS A 89 -13.37 -15.66 -27.57
N ILE A 90 -13.08 -14.39 -27.79
CA ILE A 90 -13.38 -13.69 -29.06
C ILE A 90 -12.22 -13.79 -30.07
N GLY A 91 -11.19 -14.60 -29.78
CA GLY A 91 -10.06 -14.84 -30.67
C GLY A 91 -9.04 -13.70 -30.74
N MET A 92 -9.13 -12.72 -29.84
CA MET A 92 -8.19 -11.60 -29.78
C MET A 92 -7.13 -11.88 -28.70
N LYS A 93 -5.87 -11.51 -28.96
CA LYS A 93 -4.78 -11.61 -27.99
C LYS A 93 -4.29 -10.21 -27.64
N LEU A 94 -4.34 -9.85 -26.37
CA LEU A 94 -3.76 -8.61 -25.89
C LEU A 94 -2.24 -8.76 -25.79
N PRO A 95 -1.46 -7.76 -26.21
CA PRO A 95 -0.01 -7.77 -26.09
C PRO A 95 0.48 -7.52 -24.65
N VAL A 96 -0.40 -7.04 -23.77
CA VAL A 96 -0.08 -6.75 -22.36
C VAL A 96 -0.88 -7.69 -21.47
N SER A 97 -0.19 -8.38 -20.55
CA SER A 97 -0.75 -9.47 -19.74
C SER A 97 -1.36 -9.05 -18.41
N SER A 98 -1.06 -7.85 -17.88
CA SER A 98 -1.60 -7.38 -16.58
C SER A 98 -1.59 -5.85 -16.46
N MET A 99 -2.55 -5.15 -17.09
CA MET A 99 -2.56 -3.69 -17.07
C MET A 99 -3.00 -3.14 -15.71
N PHE A 100 -4.06 -3.70 -15.13
CA PHE A 100 -4.60 -3.24 -13.85
C PHE A 100 -3.68 -3.64 -12.70
N GLY A 101 -3.09 -4.83 -12.75
CA GLY A 101 -2.09 -5.29 -11.79
C GLY A 101 -0.87 -4.36 -11.75
N ILE A 102 -0.31 -3.99 -12.89
CA ILE A 102 0.83 -3.05 -12.94
C ILE A 102 0.43 -1.68 -12.37
N ALA A 103 -0.74 -1.16 -12.73
CA ALA A 103 -1.22 0.12 -12.21
C ALA A 103 -1.42 0.08 -10.68
N ALA A 104 -2.01 -1.00 -10.15
CA ALA A 104 -2.19 -1.20 -8.72
C ALA A 104 -0.83 -1.30 -7.99
N ILE A 105 0.14 -2.02 -8.56
CA ILE A 105 1.49 -2.10 -7.98
C ILE A 105 2.15 -0.72 -7.95
N ALA A 106 2.08 0.05 -9.05
CA ALA A 106 2.65 1.39 -9.10
C ALA A 106 2.02 2.32 -8.06
N TYR A 107 0.69 2.27 -7.90
CA TYR A 107 -0.03 2.99 -6.85
C TYR A 107 0.45 2.59 -5.45
N LEU A 108 0.50 1.30 -5.15
CA LEU A 108 0.89 0.79 -3.83
C LEU A 108 2.36 1.07 -3.51
N LEU A 109 3.26 0.93 -4.49
CA LEU A 109 4.67 1.32 -4.36
C LEU A 109 4.81 2.80 -4.03
N GLY A 110 4.01 3.66 -4.68
CA GLY A 110 3.95 5.07 -4.34
C GLY A 110 3.56 5.27 -2.87
N THR A 111 2.47 4.62 -2.43
CA THR A 111 1.99 4.76 -1.05
C THR A 111 2.98 4.27 0.01
N GLU A 112 3.64 3.13 -0.22
CA GLU A 112 4.68 2.60 0.69
C GLU A 112 5.95 3.47 0.62
N GLY A 113 6.32 3.97 -0.56
CA GLY A 113 7.44 4.90 -0.72
C GLY A 113 7.23 6.19 0.07
N PHE A 114 6.03 6.78 0.03
CA PHE A 114 5.69 7.95 0.85
C PHE A 114 5.78 7.63 2.35
N SER A 115 5.34 6.46 2.77
CA SER A 115 5.43 6.01 4.17
C SER A 115 6.89 5.86 4.64
N ILE A 116 7.74 5.23 3.82
CA ILE A 116 9.17 5.08 4.06
C ILE A 116 9.85 6.45 4.20
N VAL A 117 9.56 7.38 3.30
CA VAL A 117 10.13 8.74 3.35
C VAL A 117 9.72 9.42 4.66
N LYS A 118 8.45 9.35 5.05
CA LYS A 118 7.97 9.92 6.31
C LYS A 118 8.74 9.36 7.51
N HIS A 119 8.92 8.04 7.60
CA HIS A 119 9.68 7.43 8.69
C HIS A 119 11.14 7.92 8.71
N PHE A 120 11.80 8.03 7.57
CA PHE A 120 13.16 8.59 7.50
C PHE A 120 13.25 10.02 8.01
N LEU A 121 12.27 10.87 7.67
CA LEU A 121 12.21 12.25 8.16
C LEU A 121 12.10 12.29 9.69
N ILE A 122 11.24 11.45 10.28
CA ILE A 122 11.04 11.42 11.74
C ILE A 122 12.27 10.85 12.46
N ILE A 123 12.96 9.87 11.87
CA ILE A 123 14.22 9.32 12.41
C ILE A 123 15.35 10.38 12.45
N GLY A 124 15.24 11.43 11.62
CA GLY A 124 16.15 12.58 11.64
C GLY A 124 17.03 12.71 10.40
N VAL A 125 16.62 12.12 9.27
CA VAL A 125 17.30 12.38 7.99
C VAL A 125 17.11 13.87 7.63
N PRO A 126 18.19 14.62 7.37
CA PRO A 126 18.08 16.04 7.07
C PRO A 126 17.30 16.23 5.78
N ALA A 127 16.22 17.01 5.84
CA ALA A 127 15.38 17.30 4.70
C ALA A 127 15.01 18.78 4.63
N PRO A 128 14.84 19.33 3.43
CA PRO A 128 14.38 20.69 3.22
C PRO A 128 12.97 20.91 3.80
N ASN A 129 12.70 22.15 4.24
CA ASN A 129 11.45 22.53 4.90
C ASN A 129 10.19 22.24 4.07
N PHE A 130 10.27 22.31 2.74
CA PHE A 130 9.12 22.00 1.88
C PHE A 130 8.70 20.52 2.00
N LEU A 131 9.64 19.59 2.19
CA LEU A 131 9.33 18.18 2.38
C LEU A 131 8.69 17.96 3.76
N LEU A 132 9.23 18.59 4.80
CA LEU A 132 8.64 18.53 6.13
C LEU A 132 7.18 19.02 6.10
N LYS A 133 6.92 20.17 5.47
CA LYS A 133 5.57 20.70 5.29
C LYS A 133 4.66 19.77 4.48
N PHE A 134 5.17 19.20 3.38
CA PHE A 134 4.41 18.25 2.55
C PHE A 134 3.95 17.01 3.34
N PHE A 135 4.79 16.49 4.24
CA PHE A 135 4.46 15.37 5.11
C PHE A 135 3.79 15.78 6.43
N GLY A 136 3.50 17.07 6.63
CA GLY A 136 2.92 17.59 7.88
C GLY A 136 3.81 17.35 9.10
N LEU A 137 5.12 17.59 8.94
CA LEU A 137 6.12 17.46 10.00
C LEU A 137 6.66 18.85 10.38
N LEU A 138 6.92 19.04 11.66
CA LEU A 138 7.49 20.27 12.23
C LEU A 138 8.85 19.99 12.85
N LYS A 139 9.67 21.04 12.90
CA LYS A 139 10.93 21.02 13.63
C LYS A 139 10.73 21.77 14.95
N ASP A 140 10.84 21.04 16.04
CA ASP A 140 10.78 21.57 17.40
C ASP A 140 12.01 22.47 17.69
N GLU A 141 11.96 23.27 18.77
CA GLU A 141 13.02 24.17 19.24
C GLU A 141 14.36 23.44 19.44
N SER A 142 14.29 22.15 19.79
CA SER A 142 15.45 21.27 19.94
C SER A 142 15.99 20.70 18.61
N GLY A 143 15.40 21.08 17.47
CA GLY A 143 15.75 20.60 16.14
C GLY A 143 15.21 19.20 15.78
N LYS A 144 14.37 18.61 16.64
CA LYS A 144 13.75 17.29 16.44
C LYS A 144 12.54 17.41 15.51
N ILE A 145 12.37 16.44 14.62
CA ILE A 145 11.21 16.38 13.73
C ILE A 145 10.08 15.62 14.44
N ILE A 146 8.92 16.27 14.57
CA ILE A 146 7.70 15.69 15.16
C ILE A 146 6.53 15.81 14.16
N PRO A 147 5.63 14.80 14.11
CA PRO A 147 4.41 14.92 13.31
C PRO A 147 3.48 15.96 13.92
N PHE A 148 2.85 16.78 13.07
CA PHE A 148 1.81 17.75 13.47
C PHE A 148 0.71 16.99 14.23
N SER A 149 0.51 17.30 15.52
CA SER A 149 -0.57 16.68 16.28
C SER A 149 -1.91 17.23 15.78
N LYS A 150 -2.98 16.43 15.82
CA LYS A 150 -4.30 16.90 15.35
C LYS A 150 -4.82 18.08 16.19
N GLU A 151 -4.43 18.17 17.46
CA GLU A 151 -4.86 19.19 18.41
C GLU A 151 -4.36 20.59 18.01
N GLU A 152 -3.12 20.70 17.52
CA GLU A 152 -2.53 21.99 17.07
C GLU A 152 -3.14 22.50 15.76
N ARG A 153 -3.84 21.64 14.99
CA ARG A 153 -4.42 22.03 13.69
C ARG A 153 -5.78 22.67 13.85
N GLU A 154 -6.53 22.23 14.86
CA GLU A 154 -7.81 22.83 15.26
C GLU A 154 -7.59 24.22 15.89
N GLU A 155 -6.57 24.40 16.74
CA GLU A 155 -6.24 25.73 17.30
C GLU A 155 -5.86 26.77 16.23
N THR A 156 -5.12 26.38 15.17
CA THR A 156 -4.75 27.32 14.10
C THR A 156 -5.90 27.65 13.15
N GLU A 157 -6.84 26.74 12.93
CA GLU A 157 -8.02 27.00 12.09
C GLU A 157 -9.04 27.86 12.86
N ASP A 158 -9.18 27.65 14.17
CA ASP A 158 -10.03 28.49 15.04
C ASP A 158 -9.48 29.92 15.22
N GLU A 159 -8.15 30.11 15.25
CA GLU A 159 -7.55 31.44 15.30
C GLU A 159 -7.66 32.19 13.97
N GLU A 160 -7.59 31.51 12.81
CA GLU A 160 -7.76 32.14 11.49
C GLU A 160 -9.23 32.49 11.18
N GLU A 161 -10.23 31.80 11.76
CA GLU A 161 -11.65 32.16 11.63
C GLU A 161 -12.08 33.35 12.51
N PHE A 162 -11.24 33.80 13.45
CA PHE A 162 -11.52 34.94 14.35
C PHE A 162 -10.96 36.29 13.86
N PHE A 163 -10.35 36.37 12.67
CA PHE A 163 -9.85 37.60 12.05
C PHE A 163 -10.62 38.02 10.80
#